data_AF-A0A6G6WES4-F1
#
_entry.id   AF-A0A6G6WES4-F1
#
_cell.length_a   1.000
_cell.length_b   1.000
_cell.length_c   1.000
_cell.angle_alpha   90.00
_cell.angle_beta   90.00
_cell.angle_gamma   90.00
#
_symmetry.space_group_name_H-M   'P 1'
#
loop_
_entity.id
_entity.type
_entity.pdbx_description
1 polymer ?
#
loop_
_entity_poly.entity_id
_entity_poly.type
_entity_poly.pdbx_seq_one_letter_code
_entity_poly.pdbx_strand_id
1 'polypeptide(L)'
;MPLHPPQDPAPRRRARAGLRGALLGALAALVTAAVIGAGVLLGGAQRGPMAAAPPATRAPAAVLGAAGADAAPPEVAVLRAWDAARADAWARGDPALLRPLYTPGSAAGRRDRAMLRAWADRGLVVRDLATRLLAVRTLQRSADRWTLQVTDRVTGAAAARDGTALGPLPRDGPTTRTVHLRLLDGRWRVSAVRPA
;
A
#
# COMPACT_ATOMS: atom_id res chain seq x y z
N MET A 1 -40.80 58.81 -33.69
CA MET A 1 -39.94 57.83 -34.38
C MET A 1 -38.58 57.80 -33.67
N PRO A 2 -38.40 56.95 -32.64
CA PRO A 2 -37.12 56.85 -31.92
C PRO A 2 -36.26 55.69 -32.44
N LEU A 3 -35.00 55.99 -32.71
CA LEU A 3 -33.94 55.03 -33.08
C LEU A 3 -33.51 54.23 -31.84
N HIS A 4 -33.70 52.92 -31.88
CA HIS A 4 -33.22 51.98 -30.88
C HIS A 4 -31.71 51.74 -31.07
N PRO A 5 -30.84 51.94 -30.06
CA PRO A 5 -29.44 51.52 -30.15
C PRO A 5 -29.31 49.99 -30.00
N PRO A 6 -28.33 49.36 -30.69
CA PRO A 6 -28.07 47.93 -30.53
C PRO A 6 -27.52 47.62 -29.13
N GLN A 7 -28.11 46.63 -28.48
CA GLN A 7 -27.64 46.12 -27.20
C GLN A 7 -26.46 45.17 -27.41
N ASP A 8 -25.31 45.50 -26.84
CA ASP A 8 -24.15 44.60 -26.77
C ASP A 8 -24.48 43.39 -25.86
N PRO A 9 -24.21 42.15 -26.30
CA PRO A 9 -24.34 41.00 -25.44
C PRO A 9 -23.18 40.94 -24.43
N ALA A 10 -23.53 41.02 -23.15
CA ALA A 10 -22.61 40.79 -22.04
C ALA A 10 -21.87 39.44 -22.17
N PRO A 11 -20.56 39.37 -21.88
CA PRO A 11 -19.84 38.11 -21.85
C PRO A 11 -20.36 37.24 -20.69
N ARG A 12 -21.06 36.16 -21.04
CA ARG A 12 -21.47 35.09 -20.13
C ARG A 12 -20.24 34.38 -19.56
N ARG A 13 -19.72 34.83 -18.41
CA ARG A 13 -18.77 34.08 -17.58
C ARG A 13 -19.48 32.87 -16.95
N ARG A 14 -19.68 31.81 -17.73
CA ARG A 14 -20.10 30.50 -17.21
C ARG A 14 -18.86 29.65 -16.88
N ALA A 15 -18.93 29.03 -15.70
CA ALA A 15 -18.25 27.81 -15.29
C ALA A 15 -16.74 27.86 -14.94
N ARG A 16 -16.34 28.72 -14.00
CA ARG A 16 -15.20 28.43 -13.11
C ARG A 16 -15.68 27.60 -11.91
N ALA A 17 -16.02 26.33 -12.14
CA ALA A 17 -16.45 25.43 -11.03
C ALA A 17 -16.16 23.92 -11.26
N GLY A 18 -15.44 23.53 -12.32
CA GLY A 18 -15.29 22.10 -12.67
C GLY A 18 -13.98 21.40 -12.27
N LEU A 19 -12.87 22.12 -12.13
CA LEU A 19 -11.54 21.49 -11.99
C LEU A 19 -11.17 21.06 -10.55
N ARG A 20 -11.88 21.54 -9.52
CA ARG A 20 -11.60 21.16 -8.13
C ARG A 20 -12.26 19.83 -7.73
N GLY A 21 -13.34 19.43 -8.41
CA GLY A 21 -14.08 18.18 -8.13
C GLY A 21 -13.48 16.94 -8.78
N ALA A 22 -12.90 17.07 -9.98
CA ALA A 22 -12.33 15.93 -10.72
C ALA A 22 -10.98 15.45 -10.14
N LEU A 23 -10.24 16.33 -9.47
CA LEU A 23 -9.00 16.00 -8.75
C LEU A 23 -9.25 15.28 -7.42
N LEU A 24 -10.44 15.43 -6.82
CA LEU A 24 -10.81 14.76 -5.56
C LEU A 24 -11.33 13.33 -5.77
N GLY A 25 -11.84 12.99 -6.96
CA GLY A 25 -12.37 11.65 -7.26
C GLY A 25 -11.30 10.59 -7.54
N ALA A 26 -10.10 10.99 -8.00
CA ALA A 26 -9.01 10.06 -8.30
C ALA A 26 -8.19 9.63 -7.06
N LEU A 27 -8.50 10.23 -5.90
CA LEU A 27 -7.74 10.14 -4.65
C LEU A 27 -8.31 9.12 -3.63
N ALA A 28 -9.44 8.48 -3.93
CA ALA A 28 -9.90 7.29 -3.21
C ALA A 28 -9.13 6.02 -3.61
N ALA A 29 -8.39 6.04 -4.72
CA ALA A 29 -7.75 4.86 -5.28
C ALA A 29 -6.36 4.54 -4.69
N LEU A 30 -5.72 5.45 -3.94
CA LEU A 30 -4.49 5.13 -3.20
C LEU A 30 -4.76 4.40 -1.87
N VAL A 31 -6.03 4.35 -1.44
CA VAL A 31 -6.45 3.80 -0.14
C VAL A 31 -7.47 2.65 -0.28
N THR A 32 -7.93 2.32 -1.50
CA THR A 32 -9.00 1.32 -1.73
C THR A 32 -8.62 0.22 -2.73
N ALA A 33 -7.42 -0.38 -2.62
CA ALA A 33 -7.04 -1.52 -3.46
C ALA A 33 -6.70 -2.81 -2.68
N ALA A 34 -7.11 -2.91 -1.41
CA ALA A 34 -7.06 -4.17 -0.65
C ALA A 34 -8.25 -4.39 0.32
N VAL A 35 -9.36 -3.66 0.15
CA VAL A 35 -10.64 -3.97 0.81
C VAL A 35 -11.73 -4.00 -0.27
N ILE A 36 -12.63 -4.97 -0.18
CA ILE A 36 -13.80 -5.28 -1.03
C ILE A 36 -13.55 -6.31 -2.15
N GLY A 37 -14.01 -7.54 -1.87
CA GLY A 37 -14.21 -8.62 -2.83
C GLY A 37 -14.35 -9.99 -2.15
N ALA A 38 -15.59 -10.35 -1.79
CA ALA A 38 -16.07 -11.61 -1.21
C ALA A 38 -16.02 -11.76 0.32
N GLY A 39 -16.97 -11.11 0.99
CA GLY A 39 -17.26 -11.32 2.41
C GLY A 39 -18.73 -11.05 2.74
N VAL A 40 -19.63 -11.38 1.82
CA VAL A 40 -21.06 -11.52 2.11
C VAL A 40 -21.54 -12.70 1.28
N LEU A 41 -21.70 -13.84 1.94
CA LEU A 41 -22.78 -14.82 1.78
C LEU A 41 -22.34 -16.15 2.41
N LEU A 42 -23.18 -16.64 3.33
CA LEU A 42 -23.13 -17.92 4.05
C LEU A 42 -22.12 -17.91 5.21
N GLY A 43 -22.51 -17.99 6.48
CA GLY A 43 -23.64 -18.70 7.07
C GLY A 43 -23.07 -19.64 8.13
N GLY A 44 -23.66 -19.68 9.33
CA GLY A 44 -23.40 -20.73 10.31
C GLY A 44 -22.86 -20.23 11.64
N ALA A 45 -23.77 -20.07 12.60
CA ALA A 45 -23.48 -20.10 14.02
C ALA A 45 -22.69 -21.36 14.41
N GLN A 46 -21.83 -21.26 15.43
CA GLN A 46 -21.70 -22.27 16.50
C GLN A 46 -21.00 -21.67 17.75
N ARG A 47 -21.53 -22.07 18.90
CA ARG A 47 -21.26 -21.60 20.27
C ARG A 47 -20.02 -22.26 20.88
N GLY A 48 -19.44 -21.62 21.90
CA GLY A 48 -18.64 -22.30 22.90
C GLY A 48 -18.07 -21.32 23.95
N PRO A 49 -18.36 -21.49 25.25
CA PRO A 49 -17.78 -20.66 26.31
C PRO A 49 -16.29 -20.97 26.51
N MET A 50 -15.51 -19.91 26.77
CA MET A 50 -14.08 -19.97 27.09
C MET A 50 -13.83 -20.79 28.35
N ALA A 51 -13.22 -21.96 28.19
CA ALA A 51 -12.51 -22.65 29.26
C ALA A 51 -11.20 -21.91 29.58
N ALA A 52 -10.94 -21.71 30.86
CA ALA A 52 -9.76 -21.05 31.39
C ALA A 52 -8.46 -21.80 31.03
N ALA A 53 -7.45 -21.06 30.57
CA ALA A 53 -6.10 -21.58 30.35
C ALA A 53 -5.27 -21.52 31.65
N PRO A 54 -4.47 -22.55 31.99
CA PRO A 54 -3.56 -22.54 33.15
C PRO A 54 -2.34 -21.63 32.92
N PRO A 55 -1.68 -21.17 34.01
CA PRO A 55 -0.55 -20.24 33.92
C PRO A 55 0.67 -20.89 33.27
N ALA A 56 1.27 -20.18 32.30
CA ALA A 56 2.54 -20.58 31.69
C ALA A 56 3.71 -20.33 32.67
N THR A 57 4.41 -21.40 33.01
CA THR A 57 5.69 -21.39 33.74
C THR A 57 6.73 -20.59 32.94
N ARG A 58 7.23 -19.49 33.50
CA ARG A 58 8.40 -18.75 32.97
C ARG A 58 9.66 -19.60 33.16
N ALA A 59 10.27 -20.02 32.06
CA ALA A 59 11.65 -20.49 32.06
C ALA A 59 12.63 -19.30 32.06
N PRO A 60 13.80 -19.42 32.72
CA PRO A 60 14.75 -18.31 32.90
C PRO A 60 15.47 -17.94 31.60
N ALA A 61 15.76 -16.64 31.48
CA ALA A 61 16.49 -16.02 30.39
C ALA A 61 17.94 -16.53 30.31
N ALA A 62 18.30 -17.19 29.22
CA ALA A 62 19.68 -17.43 28.88
C ALA A 62 20.28 -16.14 28.29
N VAL A 63 21.16 -15.51 29.07
CA VAL A 63 22.05 -14.45 28.61
C VAL A 63 23.19 -15.15 27.87
N LEU A 64 23.24 -15.01 26.54
CA LEU A 64 24.37 -15.45 25.73
C LEU A 64 24.80 -14.29 24.80
N GLY A 65 25.99 -13.76 25.11
CA GLY A 65 26.98 -13.32 24.13
C GLY A 65 26.72 -12.00 23.40
N ALA A 66 27.34 -10.93 23.88
CA ALA A 66 27.60 -9.74 23.07
C ALA A 66 28.63 -10.06 21.97
N ALA A 67 28.14 -10.28 20.74
CA ALA A 67 28.91 -10.10 19.50
C ALA A 67 27.95 -10.09 18.30
N GLY A 68 27.53 -8.90 17.89
CA GLY A 68 26.83 -8.69 16.64
C GLY A 68 26.17 -7.32 16.66
N ALA A 69 26.68 -6.37 15.88
CA ALA A 69 26.00 -5.10 15.64
C ALA A 69 24.51 -5.37 15.37
N ASP A 70 23.62 -4.57 15.97
CA ASP A 70 22.16 -4.69 15.95
C ASP A 70 21.58 -4.82 14.52
N ALA A 71 21.70 -6.00 13.94
CA ALA A 71 21.15 -6.32 12.65
C ALA A 71 19.64 -6.44 12.83
N ALA A 72 18.89 -5.65 12.06
CA ALA A 72 17.43 -5.74 12.07
C ALA A 72 17.02 -7.21 11.82
N PRO A 73 15.91 -7.68 12.44
CA PRO A 73 15.40 -9.02 12.18
C PRO A 73 15.23 -9.25 10.67
N PRO A 74 15.52 -10.45 10.16
CA PRO A 74 15.60 -10.72 8.72
C PRO A 74 14.27 -10.39 8.00
N GLU A 75 13.12 -10.59 8.64
CA GLU A 75 11.81 -10.18 8.12
C GLU A 75 11.68 -8.66 7.91
N VAL A 76 12.23 -7.85 8.81
CA VAL A 76 12.23 -6.39 8.68
C VAL A 76 13.11 -5.96 7.51
N ALA A 77 14.30 -6.57 7.37
CA ALA A 77 15.20 -6.30 6.27
C ALA A 77 14.58 -6.65 4.91
N VAL A 78 13.91 -7.81 4.81
CA VAL A 78 13.20 -8.24 3.60
C VAL A 78 12.06 -7.29 3.23
N LEU A 79 11.23 -6.90 4.21
CA LEU A 79 10.12 -5.96 3.97
C LEU A 79 10.62 -4.58 3.56
N ARG A 80 11.68 -4.07 4.20
CA ARG A 80 12.29 -2.79 3.82
C ARG A 80 12.85 -2.82 2.40
N ALA A 81 13.55 -3.88 2.02
CA ALA A 81 14.06 -4.03 0.66
C ALA A 81 12.93 -4.10 -0.37
N TRP A 82 11.84 -4.80 -0.04
CA TRP A 82 10.65 -4.87 -0.87
C TRP A 82 9.97 -3.50 -1.03
N ASP A 83 9.81 -2.74 0.07
CA ASP A 83 9.23 -1.39 0.06
C ASP A 83 10.08 -0.41 -0.75
N ALA A 84 11.41 -0.47 -0.64
CA ALA A 84 12.32 0.39 -1.40
C ALA A 84 12.23 0.10 -2.92
N ALA A 85 12.24 -1.17 -3.31
CA ALA A 85 12.11 -1.55 -4.71
C ALA A 85 10.72 -1.19 -5.27
N ARG A 86 9.68 -1.29 -4.43
CA ARG A 86 8.34 -0.81 -4.79
C ARG A 86 8.35 0.70 -4.98
N ALA A 87 8.93 1.47 -4.08
CA ALA A 87 9.04 2.92 -4.19
C ALA A 87 9.77 3.36 -5.48
N ASP A 88 10.85 2.68 -5.86
CA ASP A 88 11.56 2.96 -7.12
C ASP A 88 10.67 2.72 -8.36
N ALA A 89 9.90 1.63 -8.39
CA ALA A 89 8.94 1.37 -9.47
C ALA A 89 7.90 2.49 -9.60
N TRP A 90 7.37 2.97 -8.47
CA TRP A 90 6.41 4.07 -8.40
C TRP A 90 7.00 5.42 -8.82
N ALA A 91 8.27 5.68 -8.46
CA ALA A 91 8.98 6.90 -8.84
C ALA A 91 9.32 6.95 -10.33
N ARG A 92 9.60 5.79 -10.93
CA ARG A 92 9.87 5.65 -12.37
C ARG A 92 8.60 5.55 -13.22
N GLY A 93 7.44 5.29 -12.60
CA GLY A 93 6.20 5.06 -13.33
C GLY A 93 6.22 3.74 -14.14
N ASP A 94 7.04 2.75 -13.74
CA ASP A 94 7.26 1.53 -14.51
C ASP A 94 6.64 0.28 -13.84
N PRO A 95 5.50 -0.23 -14.35
CA PRO A 95 4.86 -1.45 -13.87
C PRO A 95 5.69 -2.72 -14.02
N ALA A 96 6.67 -2.75 -14.91
CA ALA A 96 7.54 -3.92 -15.11
C ALA A 96 8.44 -4.17 -13.90
N LEU A 97 8.87 -3.10 -13.22
CA LEU A 97 9.72 -3.16 -12.02
C LEU A 97 9.00 -3.75 -10.81
N LEU A 98 7.66 -3.71 -10.77
CA LEU A 98 6.88 -4.38 -9.73
C LEU A 98 6.81 -5.90 -9.91
N ARG A 99 6.99 -6.43 -11.14
CA ARG A 99 6.84 -7.87 -11.43
C ARG A 99 7.73 -8.77 -10.54
N PRO A 100 9.03 -8.53 -10.35
CA PRO A 100 9.88 -9.36 -9.50
C PRO A 100 9.55 -9.28 -8.00
N LEU A 101 8.76 -8.30 -7.56
CA LEU A 101 8.40 -8.12 -6.15
C LEU A 101 7.29 -9.06 -5.67
N TYR A 102 6.59 -9.67 -6.62
CA TYR A 102 5.44 -10.54 -6.36
C TYR A 102 5.66 -11.93 -6.97
N THR A 103 5.04 -12.94 -6.37
CA THR A 103 5.00 -14.26 -7.01
C THR A 103 4.12 -14.22 -8.25
N PRO A 104 4.35 -15.10 -9.25
CA PRO A 104 3.37 -15.33 -10.31
C PRO A 104 1.98 -15.60 -9.73
N GLY A 105 0.95 -15.01 -10.34
CA GLY A 105 -0.44 -15.16 -9.88
C GLY A 105 -0.83 -14.36 -8.63
N SER A 106 0.07 -13.58 -8.01
CA SER A 106 -0.27 -12.75 -6.83
C SER A 106 -1.35 -11.71 -7.15
N ALA A 107 -2.46 -11.76 -6.42
CA ALA A 107 -3.55 -10.79 -6.56
C ALA A 107 -3.11 -9.37 -6.15
N ALA A 108 -2.29 -9.27 -5.09
CA ALA A 108 -1.69 -8.01 -4.67
C ALA A 108 -0.83 -7.42 -5.79
N GLY A 109 0.04 -8.23 -6.40
CA GLY A 109 0.88 -7.79 -7.50
C GLY A 109 0.13 -7.42 -8.78
N ARG A 110 -1.03 -8.03 -9.05
CA ARG A 110 -1.89 -7.58 -10.16
C ARG A 110 -2.48 -6.19 -9.89
N ARG A 111 -2.98 -5.95 -8.67
CA ARG A 111 -3.59 -4.68 -8.28
C ARG A 111 -2.57 -3.54 -8.25
N ASP A 112 -1.41 -3.75 -7.63
CA ASP A 112 -0.38 -2.71 -7.54
C ASP A 112 0.12 -2.29 -8.93
N ARG A 113 0.35 -3.26 -9.83
CA ARG A 113 0.69 -2.97 -11.23
C ARG A 113 -0.44 -2.28 -12.00
N ALA A 114 -1.70 -2.64 -11.77
CA ALA A 114 -2.83 -1.98 -12.41
C ALA A 114 -2.96 -0.53 -11.95
N MET A 115 -2.75 -0.28 -10.66
CA MET A 115 -2.73 1.06 -10.09
C MET A 115 -1.58 1.89 -10.68
N LEU A 116 -0.35 1.34 -10.71
CA LEU A 116 0.80 2.03 -11.29
C LEU A 116 0.60 2.32 -12.79
N ARG A 117 0.06 1.37 -13.57
CA ARG A 117 -0.33 1.62 -14.98
C ARG A 117 -1.30 2.79 -15.10
N ALA A 118 -2.39 2.76 -14.34
CA ALA A 118 -3.37 3.84 -14.39
C ALA A 118 -2.77 5.20 -14.03
N TRP A 119 -1.75 5.27 -13.17
CA TRP A 119 -1.00 6.49 -12.89
C TRP A 119 -0.10 6.89 -14.06
N ALA A 120 0.71 5.97 -14.58
CA ALA A 120 1.60 6.19 -15.70
C ALA A 120 0.86 6.63 -16.97
N ASP A 121 -0.31 6.03 -17.27
CA ASP A 121 -1.18 6.38 -18.40
C ASP A 121 -1.69 7.84 -18.32
N ARG A 122 -1.67 8.45 -17.12
CA ARG A 122 -2.01 9.86 -16.88
C ARG A 122 -0.78 10.77 -16.82
N GLY A 123 0.39 10.26 -17.21
CA GLY A 123 1.68 10.93 -17.09
C GLY A 123 2.10 11.20 -15.64
N LEU A 124 1.59 10.41 -14.68
CA LEU A 124 1.86 10.62 -13.26
C LEU A 124 2.88 9.60 -12.73
N VAL A 125 3.78 10.09 -11.89
CA VAL A 125 4.66 9.28 -11.04
C VAL A 125 4.49 9.66 -9.58
N VAL A 126 4.87 8.75 -8.68
CA VAL A 126 4.88 9.02 -7.23
C VAL A 126 6.32 9.02 -6.73
N ARG A 127 6.80 10.19 -6.33
CA ARG A 127 8.12 10.38 -5.72
C ARG A 127 8.02 10.28 -4.21
N ASP A 128 9.17 10.02 -3.59
CA ASP A 128 9.34 10.00 -2.13
C ASP A 128 8.34 9.09 -1.41
N LEU A 129 7.90 8.00 -2.08
CA LEU A 129 7.05 6.99 -1.48
C LEU A 129 7.81 6.30 -0.35
N ALA A 130 7.40 6.54 0.88
CA ALA A 130 8.07 6.03 2.07
C ALA A 130 7.08 5.35 3.00
N THR A 131 7.23 4.03 3.15
CA THR A 131 6.50 3.22 4.15
C THR A 131 7.32 3.11 5.43
N ARG A 132 6.67 3.28 6.58
CA ARG A 132 7.23 2.99 7.89
C ARG A 132 6.59 1.75 8.46
N LEU A 133 7.40 0.71 8.68
CA LEU A 133 7.02 -0.44 9.49
C LEU A 133 6.95 -0.01 10.96
N LEU A 134 5.80 -0.25 11.59
CA LEU A 134 5.54 0.08 13.00
C LEU A 134 5.62 -1.16 13.88
N ALA A 135 5.13 -2.29 13.38
CA ALA A 135 5.26 -3.59 14.03
C ALA A 135 5.37 -4.70 12.98
N VAL A 136 6.20 -5.70 13.25
CA VAL A 136 6.28 -6.92 12.46
C VAL A 136 6.24 -8.09 13.42
N ARG A 137 5.25 -8.96 13.26
CA ARG A 137 5.08 -10.19 14.03
C ARG A 137 5.09 -11.38 13.09
N THR A 138 6.04 -12.27 13.26
CA THR A 138 6.09 -13.53 12.53
C THR A 138 4.99 -14.46 13.05
N LEU A 139 4.02 -14.82 12.18
CA LEU A 139 2.96 -15.78 12.52
C LEU A 139 3.39 -17.20 12.19
N GLN A 140 4.06 -17.39 11.04
CA GLN A 140 4.60 -18.68 10.59
C GLN A 140 5.90 -18.47 9.82
N ARG A 141 6.87 -19.36 10.02
CA ARG A 141 8.18 -19.31 9.37
C ARG A 141 8.64 -20.70 8.96
N SER A 142 9.05 -20.82 7.71
CA SER A 142 9.76 -21.98 7.17
C SER A 142 10.92 -21.51 6.29
N ALA A 143 11.67 -22.43 5.70
CA ALA A 143 12.81 -22.12 4.84
C ALA A 143 12.41 -21.29 3.60
N ASP A 144 11.26 -21.56 2.99
CA ASP A 144 10.83 -20.94 1.73
C ASP A 144 9.52 -20.12 1.84
N ARG A 145 8.86 -20.10 3.00
CA ARG A 145 7.58 -19.40 3.20
C ARG A 145 7.48 -18.72 4.55
N TRP A 146 7.07 -17.46 4.55
CA TRP A 146 6.77 -16.69 5.76
C TRP A 146 5.34 -16.15 5.71
N THR A 147 4.68 -16.13 6.87
CA THR A 147 3.44 -15.39 7.11
C THR A 147 3.72 -14.39 8.22
N LEU A 148 3.63 -13.11 7.89
CA LEU A 148 3.92 -12.01 8.80
C LEU A 148 2.65 -11.19 9.02
N GLN A 149 2.36 -10.82 10.25
CA GLN A 149 1.47 -9.70 10.53
C GLN A 149 2.31 -8.43 10.58
N VAL A 150 1.94 -7.44 9.79
CA VAL A 150 2.67 -6.18 9.65
C VAL A 150 1.71 -5.04 9.95
N THR A 151 2.12 -4.15 10.83
CA THR A 151 1.50 -2.83 11.00
C THR A 151 2.44 -1.80 10.40
N ASP A 152 1.94 -1.01 9.47
CA ASP A 152 2.73 0.00 8.77
C ASP A 152 1.88 1.24 8.43
N ARG A 153 2.56 2.27 7.89
CA ARG A 153 1.93 3.49 7.37
C ARG A 153 2.79 4.11 6.28
N VAL A 154 2.18 4.75 5.30
CA VAL A 154 2.82 5.67 4.39
C VAL A 154 3.11 6.99 5.11
N THR A 155 4.39 7.34 5.18
CA THR A 155 4.87 8.57 5.81
C THR A 155 5.15 9.70 4.83
N GLY A 156 5.35 9.36 3.54
CA GLY A 156 5.60 10.32 2.47
C GLY A 156 5.21 9.73 1.12
N ALA A 157 4.71 10.59 0.24
CA ALA A 157 4.50 10.35 -1.17
C ALA A 157 4.14 11.70 -1.82
N ALA A 158 4.64 11.97 -3.01
CA ALA A 158 4.32 13.18 -3.77
C ALA A 158 4.03 12.83 -5.22
N ALA A 159 2.95 13.38 -5.77
CA ALA A 159 2.64 13.22 -7.19
C ALA A 159 3.51 14.18 -8.01
N ALA A 160 3.99 13.71 -9.16
CA ALA A 160 4.64 14.54 -10.16
C ALA A 160 4.15 14.17 -11.57
N ARG A 161 4.18 15.14 -12.47
CA ARG A 161 3.91 15.00 -13.90
C ARG A 161 4.98 15.71 -14.70
N ASP A 162 5.58 15.03 -15.68
CA ASP A 162 6.60 15.61 -16.56
C ASP A 162 7.71 16.36 -15.79
N GLY A 163 8.15 15.76 -14.69
CA GLY A 163 9.16 16.34 -13.78
C GLY A 163 8.64 17.40 -12.80
N THR A 164 7.47 17.96 -13.04
CA THR A 164 6.84 18.99 -12.21
C THR A 164 6.11 18.37 -11.02
N ALA A 165 6.42 18.83 -9.80
CA ALA A 165 5.72 18.40 -8.60
C ALA A 165 4.28 18.94 -8.58
N LEU A 166 3.30 18.06 -8.31
CA LEU A 166 1.89 18.41 -8.14
C LEU A 166 1.52 18.59 -6.65
N GLY A 167 2.38 18.12 -5.75
CA GLY A 167 2.22 18.25 -4.31
C GLY A 167 2.20 16.91 -3.57
N PRO A 168 2.16 16.95 -2.24
CA PRO A 168 2.13 15.76 -1.41
C PRO A 168 0.79 15.02 -1.58
N LEU A 169 0.85 13.70 -1.54
CA LEU A 169 -0.33 12.86 -1.40
C LEU A 169 -0.74 12.79 0.09
N PRO A 170 -2.03 12.55 0.38
CA PRO A 170 -2.47 12.34 1.74
C PRO A 170 -1.66 11.23 2.42
N ARG A 171 -1.30 11.47 3.68
CA ARG A 171 -0.75 10.43 4.54
C ARG A 171 -1.89 9.53 5.02
N ASP A 172 -1.60 8.26 5.23
CA ASP A 172 -2.52 7.31 5.81
C ASP A 172 -2.29 7.14 7.33
N GLY A 173 -3.27 6.50 7.97
CA GLY A 173 -3.14 6.00 9.33
C GLY A 173 -2.46 4.62 9.36
N PRO A 174 -1.94 4.19 10.52
CA PRO A 174 -1.46 2.84 10.72
C PRO A 174 -2.47 1.78 10.24
N THR A 175 -2.01 0.84 9.41
CA THR A 175 -2.80 -0.27 8.90
C THR A 175 -2.13 -1.59 9.25
N THR A 176 -2.92 -2.57 9.71
CA THR A 176 -2.42 -3.92 10.01
C THR A 176 -2.88 -4.92 8.94
N ARG A 177 -1.96 -5.76 8.46
CA ARG A 177 -2.18 -6.73 7.39
C ARG A 177 -1.38 -8.00 7.60
N THR A 178 -1.87 -9.10 7.04
CA THR A 178 -1.12 -10.35 6.92
C THR A 178 -0.45 -10.41 5.56
N VAL A 179 0.88 -10.49 5.55
CA VAL A 179 1.73 -10.58 4.36
C VAL A 179 2.30 -11.98 4.26
N HIS A 180 2.06 -12.64 3.13
CA HIS A 180 2.60 -13.96 2.83
C HIS A 180 3.75 -13.82 1.84
N LEU A 181 4.94 -14.29 2.21
CA LEU A 181 6.12 -14.28 1.35
C LEU A 181 6.53 -15.69 0.93
N ARG A 182 7.12 -15.79 -0.26
CA ARG A 182 7.76 -17.01 -0.76
C ARG A 182 9.15 -16.71 -1.27
N LEU A 183 10.10 -17.59 -0.98
CA LEU A 183 11.44 -17.55 -1.54
C LEU A 183 11.41 -18.21 -2.93
N LEU A 184 11.68 -17.42 -3.98
CA LEU A 184 11.75 -17.89 -5.36
C LEU A 184 13.01 -17.33 -6.02
N ASP A 185 13.81 -18.20 -6.63
CA ASP A 185 15.09 -17.84 -7.28
C ASP A 185 16.02 -17.06 -6.32
N GLY A 186 16.10 -17.50 -5.07
CA GLY A 186 16.90 -16.84 -4.02
C GLY A 186 16.36 -15.49 -3.54
N ARG A 187 15.14 -15.08 -3.92
CA ARG A 187 14.55 -13.79 -3.53
C ARG A 187 13.19 -13.98 -2.87
N TRP A 188 12.98 -13.26 -1.77
CA TRP A 188 11.66 -13.19 -1.14
C TRP A 188 10.72 -12.34 -1.99
N ARG A 189 9.54 -12.89 -2.30
CA ARG A 189 8.49 -12.22 -3.08
C ARG A 189 7.16 -12.30 -2.35
N VAL A 190 6.35 -11.25 -2.47
CA VAL A 190 5.01 -11.22 -1.87
C VAL A 190 4.05 -12.06 -2.69
N SER A 191 3.50 -13.09 -2.07
CA SER A 191 2.51 -13.99 -2.67
C SER A 191 1.07 -13.55 -2.42
N ALA A 192 0.80 -12.98 -1.25
CA ALA A 192 -0.49 -12.42 -0.90
C ALA A 192 -0.37 -11.35 0.20
N VAL A 193 -1.33 -10.43 0.21
CA VAL A 193 -1.57 -9.47 1.28
C VAL A 193 -3.06 -9.56 1.62
N ARG A 194 -3.38 -9.69 2.91
CA ARG A 194 -4.74 -9.85 3.42
C ARG A 194 -4.98 -8.89 4.59
N PRO A 195 -6.22 -8.45 4.83
CA PRO A 195 -6.58 -7.87 6.12
C PRO A 195 -6.18 -8.83 7.26
N ALA A 196 -5.71 -8.26 8.37
CA ALA A 196 -5.38 -9.02 9.57
C ALA A 196 -6.62 -9.43 10.37
#